data_AF-L9X410-F1
#
_entry.id   AF-L9X410-F1
#
_cell.length_a   1.000
_cell.length_b   1.000
_cell.length_c   1.000
_cell.angle_alpha   90.00
_cell.angle_beta   90.00
_cell.angle_gamma   90.00
#
_symmetry.space_group_name_H-M   'P 1'
#
loop_
_entity.id
_entity.type
_entity.pdbx_description
1 polymer ?
#
loop_
_entity_poly.entity_id
_entity_poly.type
_entity_poly.pdbx_seq_one_letter_code
_entity_poly.pdbx_strand_id
1 'polypeptide(L)' 'MTDYDCPLCSNGYEERTDLRIHLEVNHRKSTIVSQLVEATTDSAVGTDDPVLEGDRPAPTL' A
#
# COMPACT_ATOMS: atom_id res chain seq x y z
N MET A 1 -32.14 -0.69 8.37
CA MET A 1 -31.37 0.12 7.40
C MET A 1 -29.93 -0.03 7.84
N THR A 2 -29.06 -0.61 7.00
CA THR A 2 -27.63 -0.71 7.33
C THR A 2 -26.99 0.59 6.87
N ASP A 3 -26.77 1.52 7.80
CA ASP A 3 -26.14 2.81 7.51
C ASP A 3 -24.61 2.73 7.46
N TYR A 4 -24.03 1.56 7.77
CA TYR A 4 -22.59 1.38 7.91
C TYR A 4 -22.09 0.15 7.13
N ASP A 5 -21.71 0.36 5.87
CA ASP A 5 -21.10 -0.67 5.04
C ASP A 5 -19.58 -0.72 5.18
N CYS A 6 -19.03 -1.94 5.12
CA CYS A 6 -17.59 -2.15 5.10
C CYS A 6 -17.01 -1.83 3.70
N PRO A 7 -15.94 -1.02 3.59
CA PRO A 7 -15.31 -0.74 2.30
C PRO A 7 -14.38 -1.86 1.80
N LEU A 8 -14.11 -2.88 2.64
CA LEU A 8 -13.19 -3.98 2.34
C LEU A 8 -13.91 -5.29 2.01
N CYS A 9 -15.20 -5.40 2.34
CA CYS A 9 -16.04 -6.55 2.02
C CYS A 9 -17.51 -6.14 1.93
N SER A 10 -18.37 -6.98 1.36
CA SER A 10 -19.79 -6.65 1.14
C SER A 10 -20.68 -6.82 2.40
N ASN A 11 -20.14 -6.58 3.60
CA ASN A 11 -20.90 -6.65 4.85
C ASN A 11 -21.42 -5.25 5.26
N GLY A 12 -22.71 -5.19 5.58
CA GLY A 12 -23.38 -4.00 6.11
C GLY A 12 -23.76 -4.18 7.59
N TYR A 13 -23.70 -3.08 8.35
CA TYR A 13 -23.98 -3.04 9.78
C TYR A 13 -24.99 -1.94 10.12
N GLU A 14 -25.77 -2.14 11.19
CA GLU A 14 -26.76 -1.16 11.67
C GLU A 14 -26.13 -0.14 12.63
N GLU A 15 -25.03 -0.49 13.30
CA GLU A 15 -24.33 0.38 14.23
C GLU A 15 -22.86 0.60 13.83
N ARG A 16 -22.37 1.81 14.13
CA ARG A 16 -20.96 2.18 13.89
C ARG A 16 -19.98 1.34 14.72
N THR A 17 -20.40 0.87 15.89
CA THR A 17 -19.59 0.04 16.79
C THR A 17 -19.33 -1.34 16.16
N ASP A 18 -20.34 -1.96 15.57
CA ASP A 18 -20.21 -3.24 14.89
C ASP A 18 -19.29 -3.15 13.68
N LEU A 19 -19.41 -2.10 12.85
CA LEU A 19 -18.48 -1.86 11.75
C LEU A 19 -17.03 -1.71 12.26
N ARG A 20 -16.83 -1.00 13.38
CA ARG A 20 -15.50 -0.84 13.98
C ARG A 20 -14.92 -2.17 14.46
N ILE A 21 -15.69 -2.97 15.19
CA ILE A 21 -15.26 -4.29 15.67
C ILE A 21 -14.96 -5.20 14.48
N HIS A 22 -15.81 -5.20 13.45
CA HIS A 22 -15.60 -5.95 12.23
C HIS A 22 -14.27 -5.59 11.57
N LEU A 23 -13.97 -4.29 11.41
CA LEU A 23 -12.69 -3.83 10.88
C LEU A 23 -11.52 -4.28 11.78
N GLU A 24 -11.67 -4.24 13.10
CA GLU A 24 -10.61 -4.61 14.05
C GLU A 24 -10.34 -6.14 14.12
N VAL A 25 -11.31 -7.00 13.84
CA VAL A 25 -11.10 -8.45 13.92
C VAL A 25 -10.92 -9.10 12.56
N ASN A 26 -11.61 -8.62 11.51
CA ASN A 26 -11.52 -9.19 10.15
C ASN A 26 -10.47 -8.49 9.30
N HIS A 27 -10.30 -7.16 9.46
CA HIS A 27 -9.47 -6.36 8.56
C HIS A 27 -8.26 -5.70 9.22
N ARG A 28 -8.07 -5.83 10.54
CA ARG A 28 -6.96 -5.19 11.28
C ARG A 28 -5.60 -5.50 10.71
N LYS A 29 -5.39 -6.70 10.18
CA LYS A 29 -4.12 -7.08 9.54
C LYS A 29 -4.01 -6.53 8.10
N SER A 30 -5.10 -6.56 7.32
CA SER A 30 -5.12 -6.02 5.95
C SER A 30 -4.92 -4.50 5.89
N THR A 31 -5.42 -3.76 6.89
CA THR A 31 -5.25 -2.31 6.99
C THR A 31 -3.82 -1.90 7.31
N ILE A 32 -3.14 -2.65 8.20
CA ILE A 32 -1.74 -2.38 8.54
C ILE A 32 -0.83 -2.67 7.34
N VAL A 33 -1.08 -3.76 6.61
CA VAL A 33 -0.27 -4.11 5.43
C VAL A 33 -0.48 -3.09 4.30
N SER A 34 -1.71 -2.64 4.04
CA SER A 34 -1.95 -1.65 2.97
C SER A 34 -1.26 -0.31 3.28
N GLN A 35 -1.45 0.22 4.49
CA GLN A 35 -0.81 1.49 4.89
C GLN A 35 0.72 1.37 4.97
N LEU A 36 1.25 0.22 5.42
CA LEU A 36 2.69 -0.01 5.47
C LEU A 36 3.27 -0.13 4.06
N VAL A 37 2.62 -0.86 3.15
CA VAL A 37 3.05 -0.98 1.75
C VAL A 37 3.03 0.39 1.07
N GLU A 38 1.98 1.18 1.23
CA GLU A 38 1.89 2.54 0.67
C GLU A 38 2.98 3.46 1.24
N ALA A 39 3.22 3.42 2.55
CA ALA A 39 4.29 4.21 3.19
C ALA A 39 5.71 3.74 2.81
N THR A 40 5.88 2.48 2.43
CA THR A 40 7.19 1.96 1.99
C THR A 40 7.44 2.24 0.51
N THR A 41 6.39 2.41 -0.30
CA THR A 41 6.51 2.72 -1.74
C THR A 41 6.72 4.20 -2.05
N ASP A 42 6.43 5.12 -1.12
CA ASP A 42 6.72 6.56 -1.28
C ASP A 42 8.21 6.90 -1.02
N SER A 43 8.99 5.95 -0.52
CA SER A 43 10.43 6.11 -0.26
C SER A 43 11.29 5.12 -1.04
N ALA A 44 10.96 4.81 -2.31
CA ALA A 44 11.92 4.26 -3.28
C ALA A 44 11.41 4.31 -4.73
N VAL A 45 10.88 5.43 -5.22
CA VAL A 45 11.03 5.75 -6.65
C VAL A 45 12.37 6.47 -6.82
N GLY A 46 13.44 5.68 -6.69
CA GLY A 46 14.72 6.04 -7.28
C GLY A 46 14.50 6.08 -8.78
N THR A 47 14.29 7.27 -9.31
CA THR A 47 14.47 7.53 -10.72
C THR A 47 15.99 7.64 -10.87
N ASP A 48 16.65 6.55 -11.22
CA ASP A 48 17.92 6.64 -11.93
C ASP A 48 17.73 5.99 -13.31
N ASP A 49 17.91 6.84 -14.29
CA ASP A 49 17.59 6.66 -15.69
C ASP A 49 18.33 5.46 -16.32
N PRO A 50 17.68 4.61 -17.13
CA PRO A 50 18.40 3.74 -18.05
C PRO A 50 18.92 4.57 -19.23
N VAL A 51 20.03 5.28 -19.04
CA VAL A 51 20.81 5.87 -20.16
C VAL A 51 22.05 5.03 -20.39
N LEU A 52 21.83 4.00 -21.22
CA LEU A 52 22.67 3.57 -22.35
C LEU A 52 24.12 4.08 -22.40
N GLU A 53 25.03 3.10 -22.46
CA GLU A 53 26.34 3.06 -23.12
C GLU A 53 26.86 4.37 -23.75
N GLY A 54 28.03 4.79 -23.26
CA GLY A 54 28.88 5.80 -23.89
C GLY A 54 30.34 5.63 -23.45
N ASP A 55 31.05 4.78 -24.19
CA ASP A 55 32.50 4.71 -24.42
C ASP A 55 33.43 5.45 -23.43
N ARG A 56 34.21 4.70 -22.62
CA ARG A 56 35.44 5.21 -22.02
C ARG A 56 36.62 4.33 -22.47
N PRO A 57 37.60 4.89 -23.21
CA PRO A 57 38.72 4.13 -23.74
C PRO A 57 39.65 3.63 -22.64
N ALA A 58 40.27 2.46 -22.89
CA ALA A 58 41.20 1.79 -22.00
C ALA A 58 42.43 2.67 -21.66
N PRO A 59 42.90 2.70 -20.41
CA PRO A 59 44.20 3.27 -20.10
C PRO A 59 45.30 2.28 -20.52
N THR A 60 46.04 2.64 -21.57
CA THR A 60 47.36 2.07 -21.84
C THR A 60 48.40 2.79 -20.98
N LEU A 61 48.98 2.08 -19.99
CA LEU A 61 50.41 2.07 -19.64
C LEU A 61 50.65 1.24 -18.38
#